data_AF-A0A9P5MLS6-F1
#
_entry.id   AF-A0A9P5MLS6-F1
#
_cell.length_a   1.000
_cell.length_b   1.000
_cell.length_c   1.000
_cell.angle_alpha   90.00
_cell.angle_beta   90.00
_cell.angle_gamma   90.00
#
_symmetry.space_group_name_H-M   'P 1'
#
loop_
_entity.id
_entity.type
_entity.pdbx_description
1 polymer ?
#
loop_
_entity_poly.entity_id
_entity_poly.type
_entity_poly.pdbx_seq_one_letter_code
_entity_poly.pdbx_strand_id
1 'polypeptide(L)'
;MTHYASTSAHEPPPFTVNLSKGGPNRDFEYPGKTRPTDNGPRSPLIHILDDYSLLNIFSLYRPALSDESELDDANDQILDEGEWSRKQWWYRLVQVCRRWRYIVLESASRLRLSLVCARGAPVADMLAHSPLPVIIDHFDDKYYDVTAEDEEGIIFALTQHRYRVRRIRLRMVVYILQKLINTLDGEFPILEYLLIEPLQFQ
;
A
#
# COMPACT_ATOMS: atom_id res chain seq x y z
N MET A 1 33.81 -25.46 40.08
CA MET A 1 33.39 -26.49 39.11
C MET A 1 31.90 -26.30 38.90
N THR A 2 31.53 -25.48 37.92
CA THR A 2 30.14 -25.12 37.62
C THR A 2 29.96 -25.30 36.13
N HIS A 3 29.15 -26.28 35.76
CA HIS A 3 28.87 -26.67 34.38
C HIS A 3 27.86 -25.71 33.75
N TYR A 4 28.21 -25.12 32.61
CA TYR A 4 27.28 -24.44 31.72
C TYR A 4 26.62 -25.47 30.81
N ALA A 5 25.29 -25.48 30.79
CA ALA A 5 24.50 -26.25 29.84
C ALA A 5 24.26 -25.40 28.58
N SER A 6 24.71 -25.92 27.43
CA SER A 6 24.46 -25.37 26.10
C SER A 6 23.03 -25.70 25.65
N THR A 7 22.24 -24.68 25.34
CA THR A 7 20.93 -24.85 24.70
C THR A 7 21.11 -24.84 23.18
N SER A 8 20.77 -25.97 22.56
CA SER A 8 20.78 -26.21 21.11
C SER A 8 19.73 -25.36 20.40
N ALA A 9 20.15 -24.63 19.37
CA ALA A 9 19.26 -23.97 18.42
C ALA A 9 18.51 -25.02 17.58
N HIS A 10 17.19 -24.90 17.54
CA HIS A 10 16.30 -25.73 16.74
C HIS A 10 16.02 -24.97 15.45
N GLU A 11 16.59 -25.39 14.32
CA GLU A 11 16.22 -24.88 13.01
C GLU A 11 14.76 -25.25 12.68
N PRO A 12 13.96 -24.32 12.12
CA PRO A 12 12.64 -24.63 11.59
C PRO A 12 12.74 -25.30 10.20
N PRO A 13 11.85 -26.24 9.87
CA PRO A 13 11.88 -26.97 8.60
C PRO A 13 11.45 -26.09 7.40
N PRO A 14 11.88 -26.45 6.17
CA PRO A 14 11.54 -25.71 4.96
C PRO A 14 10.07 -25.92 4.56
N PHE A 15 9.41 -24.82 4.19
CA PHE A 15 8.05 -24.81 3.65
C PHE A 15 8.03 -25.40 2.23
N THR A 16 7.46 -26.59 2.06
CA THR A 16 7.13 -27.16 0.76
C THR A 16 5.77 -26.65 0.29
N VAL A 17 5.75 -25.82 -0.77
CA VAL A 17 4.53 -25.41 -1.48
C VAL A 17 4.12 -26.54 -2.43
N ASN A 18 3.03 -27.24 -2.10
CA ASN A 18 2.44 -28.23 -2.98
C ASN A 18 1.53 -27.55 -4.02
N LEU A 19 2.00 -27.46 -5.25
CA LEU A 19 1.24 -27.00 -6.41
C LEU A 19 0.29 -28.13 -6.85
N SER A 20 -1.01 -27.98 -6.56
CA SER A 20 -2.04 -28.94 -6.97
C SER A 20 -2.21 -28.94 -8.49
N LYS A 21 -2.01 -30.11 -9.10
CA LYS A 21 -2.18 -30.38 -10.54
C LYS A 21 -3.64 -30.77 -10.84
N GLY A 22 -4.18 -30.15 -11.89
CA GLY A 22 -4.92 -30.86 -12.94
C GLY A 22 -6.40 -31.19 -12.68
N GLY A 23 -7.29 -30.34 -13.21
CA GLY A 23 -8.66 -30.72 -13.56
C GLY A 23 -8.82 -30.85 -15.08
N PRO A 24 -9.69 -31.76 -15.58
CA PRO A 24 -9.75 -32.14 -16.99
C PRO A 24 -10.45 -31.12 -17.88
N ASN A 25 -9.86 -30.92 -19.06
CA ASN A 25 -10.42 -30.20 -20.21
C ASN A 25 -11.86 -30.64 -20.51
N ARG A 26 -12.78 -29.68 -20.56
CA ARG A 26 -14.06 -29.82 -21.24
C ARG A 26 -13.99 -29.00 -22.51
N ASP A 27 -13.88 -29.71 -23.64
CA ASP A 27 -13.97 -29.15 -24.97
C ASP A 27 -15.39 -28.63 -25.20
N PHE A 28 -15.58 -27.31 -25.13
CA PHE A 28 -16.77 -26.63 -25.61
C PHE A 28 -16.51 -26.12 -27.02
N GLU A 29 -17.00 -26.87 -28.00
CA GLU A 29 -17.04 -26.48 -29.40
C GLU A 29 -18.12 -25.39 -29.56
N TYR A 30 -17.70 -24.12 -29.70
CA TYR A 30 -18.60 -23.00 -29.99
C TYR A 30 -18.72 -22.77 -31.50
N PRO A 31 -19.95 -22.61 -32.04
CA PRO A 31 -20.19 -22.39 -33.46
C PRO A 31 -19.71 -21.00 -33.89
N GLY A 32 -19.11 -20.96 -35.08
CA GLY A 32 -18.36 -19.84 -35.64
C GLY A 32 -19.11 -18.51 -35.66
N LYS A 33 -18.53 -17.53 -34.96
CA LYS A 33 -18.79 -16.09 -35.16
C LYS A 33 -17.71 -15.53 -36.08
N THR A 34 -18.12 -15.12 -37.26
CA THR A 34 -17.30 -14.36 -38.23
C THR A 34 -16.77 -13.09 -37.56
N ARG A 35 -15.43 -12.96 -37.52
CA ARG A 35 -14.73 -11.80 -36.98
C ARG A 35 -14.94 -10.61 -37.92
N PRO A 36 -15.42 -9.45 -37.43
CA PRO A 36 -15.22 -8.19 -38.13
C PRO A 36 -13.72 -7.87 -38.04
N THR A 37 -13.04 -7.88 -39.17
CA THR A 37 -11.68 -7.31 -39.32
C THR A 37 -11.81 -5.79 -39.23
N ASP A 38 -11.97 -5.29 -38.00
CA ASP A 38 -11.88 -3.88 -37.70
C ASP A 38 -10.39 -3.50 -37.60
N ASN A 39 -9.84 -3.09 -38.74
CA ASN A 39 -8.50 -2.49 -38.85
C ASN A 39 -8.55 -1.00 -38.48
N GLY A 40 -9.33 -0.63 -37.46
CA GLY A 40 -9.33 0.71 -36.90
C GLY A 40 -7.90 1.10 -36.50
N PRO A 41 -7.44 2.31 -36.87
CA PRO A 41 -6.09 2.76 -36.57
C PRO A 41 -5.88 2.70 -35.06
N ARG A 42 -5.01 1.78 -34.63
CA ARG A 42 -4.61 1.59 -33.23
C ARG A 42 -4.20 2.96 -32.67
N SER A 43 -5.00 3.49 -31.74
CA SER A 43 -4.87 4.81 -31.14
C SER A 43 -3.40 5.23 -30.92
N PRO A 44 -2.82 6.08 -31.80
CA PRO A 44 -1.41 6.48 -31.72
C PRO A 44 -1.15 7.54 -30.65
N LEU A 45 -2.21 8.12 -30.09
CA LEU A 45 -2.14 9.43 -29.42
C LEU A 45 -1.31 9.42 -28.12
N ILE A 46 -1.29 8.33 -27.37
CA ILE A 46 -0.56 8.27 -26.08
C ILE A 46 0.96 8.25 -26.27
N HIS A 47 1.45 7.75 -27.42
CA HIS A 47 2.88 7.68 -27.69
C HIS A 47 3.47 9.00 -28.20
N ILE A 48 2.64 9.95 -28.62
CA ILE A 48 3.07 11.24 -29.19
C ILE A 48 3.47 12.24 -28.10
N LEU A 49 2.89 12.14 -26.91
CA LEU A 49 3.20 13.03 -25.80
C LEU A 49 4.64 12.81 -25.32
N ASP A 50 5.38 13.89 -25.08
CA ASP A 50 6.68 13.87 -24.41
C ASP A 50 6.52 13.57 -22.91
N ASP A 51 7.63 13.24 -22.25
CA ASP A 51 7.62 12.83 -20.84
C ASP A 51 7.16 13.95 -19.89
N TYR A 52 7.43 15.22 -20.20
CA TYR A 52 6.98 16.35 -19.37
C TYR A 52 5.47 16.55 -19.50
N SER A 53 4.93 16.43 -20.71
CA SER A 53 3.49 16.50 -20.96
C SER A 53 2.74 15.37 -20.24
N LEU A 54 3.26 14.13 -20.31
CA LEU A 54 2.73 13.00 -19.55
C LEU A 54 2.77 13.24 -18.04
N LEU A 55 3.90 13.72 -17.53
CA LEU A 55 4.06 14.02 -16.11
C LEU A 55 3.10 15.11 -15.63
N ASN A 56 2.85 16.13 -16.44
CA ASN A 56 1.86 17.17 -16.15
C ASN A 56 0.45 16.56 -16.08
N ILE A 57 0.09 15.69 -17.02
CA ILE A 57 -1.19 14.95 -16.98
C ILE A 57 -1.28 14.10 -15.72
N PHE A 58 -0.23 13.37 -15.35
CA PHE A 58 -0.22 12.57 -14.12
C PHE A 58 -0.44 13.44 -12.88
N SER A 59 0.14 14.63 -12.84
CA SER A 59 -0.06 15.55 -11.72
C SER A 59 -1.51 16.04 -11.60
N LEU A 60 -2.24 16.16 -12.71
CA LEU A 60 -3.67 16.50 -12.74
C LEU A 60 -4.57 15.33 -12.36
N TYR A 61 -4.12 14.09 -12.63
CA TYR A 61 -4.83 12.87 -12.22
C TYR A 61 -4.74 12.60 -10.72
N ARG A 62 -3.83 13.28 -10.02
CA ARG A 62 -3.74 13.18 -8.57
C ARG A 62 -5.09 13.62 -7.99
N PRO A 63 -5.81 12.73 -7.30
CA PRO A 63 -7.03 13.12 -6.63
C PRO A 63 -6.71 14.27 -5.69
N ALA A 64 -7.46 15.37 -5.80
CA ALA A 64 -7.37 16.43 -4.82
C ALA A 64 -7.61 15.78 -3.47
N LEU A 65 -6.55 15.71 -2.66
CA LEU A 65 -6.67 15.50 -1.22
C LEU A 65 -7.37 16.77 -0.78
N SER A 66 -8.70 16.79 -0.86
CA SER A 66 -9.48 17.85 -0.25
C SER A 66 -9.01 17.84 1.20
N ASP A 67 -8.34 18.92 1.62
CA ASP A 67 -7.99 19.10 3.02
C ASP A 67 -9.29 18.85 3.81
N GLU A 68 -9.18 18.00 4.82
CA GLU A 68 -10.21 17.57 5.77
C GLU A 68 -10.73 18.77 6.58
N SER A 69 -11.25 19.77 5.89
CA SER A 69 -11.82 21.00 6.38
C SER A 69 -13.30 20.73 6.59
N GLU A 70 -13.59 20.22 7.78
CA GLU A 70 -14.78 20.48 8.58
C GLU A 70 -16.12 20.43 7.84
N LEU A 71 -16.95 19.43 8.15
CA LEU A 71 -18.21 19.65 8.89
C LEU A 71 -19.03 18.35 8.97
N ASP A 72 -19.45 18.06 10.20
CA ASP A 72 -20.49 17.15 10.64
C ASP A 72 -21.55 16.81 9.57
N ASP A 73 -21.54 15.59 9.05
CA ASP A 73 -22.80 14.97 8.61
C ASP A 73 -22.76 13.46 8.84
N ALA A 74 -23.63 13.01 9.76
CA ALA A 74 -23.63 11.69 10.37
C ALA A 74 -24.16 10.57 9.45
N ASN A 75 -23.70 10.52 8.19
CA ASN A 75 -24.24 9.59 7.19
C ASN A 75 -23.17 8.85 6.36
N ASP A 76 -21.99 8.59 6.95
CA ASP A 76 -20.84 7.96 6.29
C ASP A 76 -20.67 6.47 6.60
N GLN A 77 -21.36 5.61 5.84
CA GLN A 77 -21.02 4.18 5.73
C GLN A 77 -20.81 3.70 4.28
N ILE A 78 -20.96 4.57 3.27
CA ILE A 78 -20.80 4.19 1.85
C ILE A 78 -19.51 4.78 1.22
N LEU A 79 -18.67 5.48 1.99
CA LEU A 79 -17.53 6.26 1.47
C LEU A 79 -16.12 5.77 1.85
N ASP A 80 -15.95 4.59 2.43
CA ASP A 80 -14.61 4.08 2.80
C ASP A 80 -13.76 3.63 1.57
N GLU A 81 -14.40 3.06 0.53
CA GLU A 81 -13.69 2.58 -0.68
C GLU A 81 -13.02 3.71 -1.50
N GLY A 82 -13.44 4.96 -1.26
CA GLY A 82 -12.95 6.14 -1.97
C GLY A 82 -11.58 6.64 -1.50
N GLU A 83 -11.26 6.56 -0.20
CA GLU A 83 -10.05 7.19 0.35
C GLU A 83 -8.78 6.39 -0.01
N TRP A 84 -8.87 5.07 0.00
CA TRP A 84 -7.80 4.17 -0.41
C TRP A 84 -7.45 4.29 -1.89
N SER A 85 -8.48 4.37 -2.74
CA SER A 85 -8.33 4.63 -4.17
C SER A 85 -7.57 5.93 -4.43
N ARG A 86 -7.72 6.94 -3.55
CA ARG A 86 -6.98 8.21 -3.65
C ARG A 86 -5.51 8.10 -3.28
N LYS A 87 -5.12 7.20 -2.37
CA LYS A 87 -3.71 7.04 -1.98
C LYS A 87 -2.93 6.17 -2.97
N GLN A 88 -3.63 5.32 -3.71
CA GLN A 88 -3.09 4.32 -4.63
C GLN A 88 -3.34 4.62 -6.12
N TRP A 89 -3.82 5.82 -6.46
CA TRP A 89 -4.16 6.21 -7.84
C TRP A 89 -3.05 5.93 -8.88
N TRP A 90 -1.79 6.10 -8.48
CA TRP A 90 -0.62 5.92 -9.35
C TRP A 90 -0.37 4.45 -9.75
N TYR A 91 -0.91 3.45 -9.03
CA TYR A 91 -0.81 2.04 -9.41
C TYR A 91 -1.46 1.77 -10.76
N ARG A 92 -2.57 2.46 -11.07
CA ARG A 92 -3.23 2.36 -12.37
C ARG A 92 -2.33 2.89 -13.49
N LEU A 93 -1.58 3.98 -13.23
CA LEU A 93 -0.67 4.57 -14.21
C LEU A 93 0.51 3.66 -14.54
N VAL A 94 1.14 3.05 -13.53
CA VAL A 94 2.29 2.15 -13.72
C VAL A 94 1.93 0.82 -14.40
N GLN A 95 0.63 0.50 -14.49
CA GLN A 95 0.13 -0.68 -15.20
C GLN A 95 -0.12 -0.43 -16.69
N VAL A 96 -0.27 0.83 -17.14
CA VAL A 96 -0.60 1.16 -18.54
C VAL A 96 0.47 0.68 -19.52
N CYS A 97 1.72 1.13 -19.34
CA CYS A 97 2.84 0.67 -20.15
C CYS A 97 4.18 0.86 -19.42
N ARG A 98 5.26 0.26 -19.93
CA ARG A 98 6.60 0.39 -19.35
C ARG A 98 7.07 1.84 -19.27
N ARG A 99 6.84 2.64 -20.31
CA ARG A 99 7.23 4.07 -20.35
C ARG A 99 6.59 4.86 -19.22
N TRP A 100 5.28 4.71 -19.01
CA TRP A 100 4.55 5.40 -17.95
C TRP A 100 5.05 5.00 -16.56
N ARG A 101 5.33 3.70 -16.37
CA ARG A 101 5.92 3.20 -15.12
C ARG A 101 7.24 3.90 -14.80
N TYR A 102 8.15 4.01 -15.76
CA TYR A 102 9.43 4.68 -15.55
C TYR A 102 9.23 6.15 -15.18
N ILE A 103 8.44 6.90 -15.95
CA ILE A 103 8.18 8.32 -15.68
C ILE A 103 7.58 8.55 -14.29
N VAL A 104 6.57 7.74 -13.91
CA VAL A 104 5.90 7.86 -12.61
C VAL A 104 6.86 7.58 -11.46
N LEU A 105 7.66 6.51 -11.55
CA LEU A 105 8.60 6.13 -10.48
C LEU A 105 9.80 7.07 -10.39
N GLU A 106 10.33 7.52 -11.53
CA GLU A 106 11.43 8.49 -11.57
C GLU A 106 10.99 9.87 -11.03
N SER A 107 9.73 10.22 -11.27
CA SER A 107 9.12 11.47 -10.77
C SER A 107 8.39 11.30 -9.45
N ALA A 108 8.73 10.27 -8.66
CA ALA A 108 8.01 9.91 -7.44
C ALA A 108 7.87 11.08 -6.44
N SER A 109 8.95 11.84 -6.24
CA SER A 109 8.98 13.01 -5.35
C SER A 109 8.03 14.11 -5.85
N ARG A 110 8.09 14.44 -7.15
CA ARG A 110 7.26 15.47 -7.78
C ARG A 110 5.78 15.11 -7.78
N LEU A 111 5.47 13.83 -7.97
CA LEU A 111 4.11 13.30 -7.90
C LEU A 111 3.63 13.04 -6.46
N ARG A 112 4.50 13.27 -5.46
CA ARG A 112 4.25 13.00 -4.03
C ARG A 112 3.76 11.56 -3.81
N LEU A 113 4.34 10.61 -4.55
CA LEU A 113 4.03 9.19 -4.42
C LEU A 113 4.42 8.69 -3.03
N SER A 114 3.67 7.72 -2.55
CA SER A 114 3.94 7.06 -1.28
C SER A 114 3.39 5.64 -1.30
N LEU A 115 4.01 4.79 -0.50
CA LEU A 115 3.50 3.47 -0.16
C LEU A 115 2.56 3.62 1.02
N VAL A 116 1.40 2.96 0.93
CA VAL A 116 0.48 2.88 2.05
C VAL A 116 0.71 1.54 2.73
N CYS A 117 1.23 1.60 3.96
CA CYS A 117 1.28 0.51 4.91
C CYS A 117 -0.03 0.54 5.69
N ALA A 118 -0.85 -0.45 5.44
CA ALA A 118 -2.15 -0.56 6.06
C ALA A 118 -2.47 -2.03 6.26
N ARG A 119 -3.62 -2.31 6.86
CA ARG A 119 -4.00 -3.65 7.31
C ARG A 119 -3.81 -4.73 6.24
N GLY A 120 -3.17 -5.84 6.62
CA GLY A 120 -2.89 -6.99 5.77
C GLY A 120 -1.83 -6.76 4.70
N ALA A 121 -1.24 -5.56 4.62
CA ALA A 121 -0.16 -5.31 3.67
C ALA A 121 1.14 -6.00 4.12
N PRO A 122 1.89 -6.64 3.20
CA PRO A 122 3.19 -7.22 3.53
C PRO A 122 4.25 -6.12 3.65
N VAL A 123 4.22 -5.38 4.76
CA VAL A 123 5.01 -4.15 4.96
C VAL A 123 6.50 -4.39 4.74
N ALA A 124 7.07 -5.46 5.31
CA ALA A 124 8.49 -5.77 5.17
C ALA A 124 8.90 -5.92 3.69
N ASP A 125 8.16 -6.72 2.93
CA ASP A 125 8.43 -6.94 1.51
C ASP A 125 8.26 -5.65 0.70
N MET A 126 7.21 -4.87 0.97
CA MET A 126 6.97 -3.60 0.28
C MET A 126 8.10 -2.59 0.51
N LEU A 127 8.61 -2.49 1.74
CA LEU A 127 9.65 -1.54 2.10
C LEU A 127 11.04 -1.97 1.60
N ALA A 128 11.29 -3.27 1.46
CA ALA A 128 12.52 -3.80 0.89
C ALA A 128 12.68 -3.49 -0.61
N HIS A 129 11.58 -3.43 -1.36
CA HIS A 129 11.62 -3.32 -2.83
C HIS A 129 11.36 -1.93 -3.38
N SER A 130 11.11 -0.94 -2.53
CA SER A 130 10.74 0.40 -2.97
C SER A 130 11.44 1.46 -2.12
N PRO A 131 11.96 2.55 -2.70
CA PRO A 131 12.54 3.68 -1.98
C PRO A 131 11.51 4.77 -1.62
N LEU A 132 10.23 4.57 -1.93
CA LEU A 132 9.19 5.59 -1.79
C LEU A 132 8.93 5.98 -0.32
N PRO A 133 8.48 7.22 -0.05
CA PRO A 133 7.95 7.59 1.26
C PRO A 133 6.80 6.69 1.70
N VAL A 134 6.61 6.56 3.01
CA VAL A 134 5.68 5.61 3.63
C VAL A 134 4.58 6.39 4.35
N ILE A 135 3.34 5.97 4.15
CA ILE A 135 2.16 6.36 4.92
C ILE A 135 1.73 5.14 5.71
N ILE A 136 1.69 5.26 7.03
CA ILE A 136 1.12 4.23 7.90
C ILE A 136 -0.32 4.65 8.17
N ASP A 137 -1.29 3.86 7.72
CA ASP A 137 -2.71 4.16 7.86
C ASP A 137 -3.50 2.96 8.41
N HIS A 138 -3.83 3.06 9.69
CA HIS A 138 -4.68 2.12 10.41
C HIS A 138 -5.79 2.88 11.13
N PHE A 139 -6.44 3.83 10.46
CA PHE A 139 -7.44 4.71 11.07
C PHE A 139 -8.91 4.29 10.85
N ASP A 140 -9.24 3.73 9.69
CA ASP A 140 -10.64 3.57 9.26
C ASP A 140 -11.39 2.37 9.86
N ASP A 141 -10.65 1.49 10.54
CA ASP A 141 -11.20 0.19 10.85
C ASP A 141 -11.91 0.13 12.20
N LYS A 142 -13.18 0.56 12.19
CA LYS A 142 -14.05 0.50 13.38
C LYS A 142 -14.40 -0.94 13.79
N TYR A 143 -14.15 -1.95 12.96
CA TYR A 143 -14.74 -3.28 13.13
C TYR A 143 -13.72 -4.42 13.26
N TYR A 144 -12.45 -4.23 12.91
CA TYR A 144 -11.46 -5.28 13.01
C TYR A 144 -10.32 -4.91 13.97
N ASP A 145 -9.92 -5.85 14.82
CA ASP A 145 -8.74 -5.71 15.68
C ASP A 145 -7.46 -5.81 14.85
N VAL A 146 -6.47 -4.97 15.15
CA VAL A 146 -5.13 -5.03 14.54
C VAL A 146 -4.52 -6.40 14.79
N THR A 147 -4.10 -7.12 13.73
CA THR A 147 -3.48 -8.44 13.92
C THR A 147 -2.04 -8.31 14.42
N ALA A 148 -1.46 -9.41 14.91
CA ALA A 148 -0.05 -9.41 15.30
C ALA A 148 0.87 -9.06 14.12
N GLU A 149 0.54 -9.52 12.91
CA GLU A 149 1.29 -9.23 11.69
C GLU A 149 1.19 -7.75 11.30
N ASP A 150 0.00 -7.14 11.45
CA ASP A 150 -0.17 -5.69 11.24
C ASP A 150 0.70 -4.90 12.22
N GLU A 151 0.67 -5.28 13.50
CA GLU A 151 1.45 -4.64 14.55
C GLU A 151 2.96 -4.74 14.26
N GLU A 152 3.45 -5.93 13.91
CA GLU A 152 4.85 -6.15 13.53
C GLU A 152 5.24 -5.33 12.29
N GLY A 153 4.36 -5.26 11.30
CA GLY A 153 4.56 -4.44 10.11
C GLY A 153 4.69 -2.95 10.44
N ILE A 154 3.81 -2.43 11.31
CA ILE A 154 3.87 -1.03 11.77
C ILE A 154 5.18 -0.79 12.54
N ILE A 155 5.53 -1.66 13.50
CA ILE A 155 6.76 -1.54 14.28
C ILE A 155 7.99 -1.58 13.37
N PHE A 156 8.00 -2.47 12.38
CA PHE A 156 9.08 -2.58 11.41
C PHE A 156 9.25 -1.27 10.62
N ALA A 157 8.16 -0.69 10.11
CA ALA A 157 8.20 0.60 9.42
C ALA A 157 8.69 1.74 10.33
N LEU A 158 8.19 1.80 11.57
CA LEU A 158 8.53 2.84 12.56
C LEU A 158 9.93 2.72 13.14
N THR A 159 10.57 1.55 13.10
CA THR A 159 11.91 1.36 13.66
C THR A 159 12.99 1.34 12.59
N GLN A 160 12.77 0.62 11.48
CA GLN A 160 13.78 0.41 10.45
C GLN A 160 13.74 1.46 9.33
N HIS A 161 12.60 2.14 9.14
CA HIS A 161 12.38 3.03 7.99
C HIS A 161 11.91 4.44 8.38
N ARG A 162 12.26 4.93 9.57
CA ARG A 162 11.89 6.26 10.11
C ARG A 162 12.07 7.41 9.15
N TYR A 163 13.22 7.45 8.46
CA TYR A 163 13.57 8.49 7.48
C TYR A 163 12.65 8.53 6.25
N ARG A 164 11.83 7.51 6.05
CA ARG A 164 10.87 7.39 4.94
C ARG A 164 9.44 7.60 5.40
N VAL A 165 9.15 7.56 6.70
CA VAL A 165 7.79 7.70 7.22
C VAL A 165 7.37 9.16 7.12
N ARG A 166 6.33 9.38 6.32
CA ARG A 166 5.85 10.70 5.94
C ARG A 166 4.52 11.04 6.60
N ARG A 167 3.67 10.04 6.82
CA ARG A 167 2.39 10.22 7.51
C ARG A 167 2.10 9.01 8.39
N ILE A 168 1.51 9.27 9.54
CA ILE A 168 1.09 8.25 10.49
C ILE A 168 -0.36 8.57 10.90
N ARG A 169 -1.26 7.62 10.66
CA ARG A 169 -2.66 7.66 11.12
C ARG A 169 -2.94 6.35 11.83
N LEU A 170 -3.11 6.40 13.15
CA LEU A 170 -3.32 5.21 13.98
C LEU A 170 -4.60 5.38 14.79
N ARG A 171 -5.55 4.44 14.64
CA ARG A 171 -6.71 4.30 15.51
C ARG A 171 -6.81 2.86 15.99
N MET A 172 -6.45 2.62 17.25
CA MET A 172 -6.31 1.25 17.76
C MET A 172 -6.45 1.18 19.28
N VAL A 173 -6.50 -0.03 19.82
CA VAL A 173 -6.62 -0.26 21.26
C VAL A 173 -5.45 0.37 22.02
N VAL A 174 -5.74 0.96 23.18
CA VAL A 174 -4.79 1.73 24.00
C VAL A 174 -3.49 0.97 24.29
N TYR A 175 -3.54 -0.34 24.54
CA TYR A 175 -2.34 -1.11 24.86
C TYR A 175 -1.38 -1.22 23.66
N ILE A 176 -1.90 -1.43 22.44
CA ILE A 176 -1.10 -1.45 21.20
C ILE A 176 -0.53 -0.07 20.97
N LEU A 177 -1.37 0.96 21.16
CA LEU A 177 -0.96 2.34 20.96
C LEU A 177 0.17 2.76 21.90
N GLN A 178 0.13 2.36 23.17
CA GLN A 178 1.22 2.59 24.11
C GLN A 178 2.53 1.94 23.64
N LYS A 179 2.46 0.71 23.12
CA LYS A 179 3.63 0.03 22.55
C LYS A 179 4.19 0.78 21.35
N LEU A 180 3.34 1.27 20.44
CA LEU A 180 3.75 2.05 19.28
C LEU A 180 4.27 3.45 19.64
N ILE A 181 3.71 4.11 20.65
CA ILE A 181 4.23 5.39 21.13
C ILE A 181 5.68 5.25 21.58
N ASN A 182 6.04 4.14 22.24
CA ASN A 182 7.43 3.86 22.59
C ASN A 182 8.32 3.66 21.36
N THR A 183 7.79 3.15 20.24
CA THR A 183 8.56 3.00 18.99
C THR A 183 8.64 4.29 18.18
N LEU A 184 7.80 5.29 18.48
CA LEU A 184 7.87 6.64 17.92
C LEU A 184 8.98 7.50 18.58
N ASP A 185 9.68 6.98 19.60
CA ASP A 185 10.79 7.69 20.21
C ASP A 185 11.97 7.83 19.22
N GLY A 186 12.22 9.07 18.76
CA GLY A 186 13.23 9.43 17.78
C GLY A 186 12.75 10.43 16.72
N GLU A 187 13.64 10.79 15.81
CA GLU A 187 13.35 11.78 14.76
C GLU A 187 12.73 11.15 13.52
N PHE A 188 11.73 11.83 12.95
CA PHE A 188 11.12 11.52 11.67
C PHE A 188 11.30 12.70 10.70
N PRO A 189 12.43 12.78 9.98
CA PRO A 189 12.84 14.00 9.27
C PRO A 189 11.89 14.44 8.15
N ILE A 190 11.03 13.57 7.64
CA ILE A 190 10.07 13.89 6.57
C ILE A 190 8.60 13.71 7.00
N LEU A 191 8.33 13.58 8.30
CA LEU A 191 6.98 13.44 8.81
C LEU A 191 6.21 14.75 8.61
N GLU A 192 5.15 14.69 7.82
CA GLU A 192 4.28 15.83 7.52
C GLU A 192 2.99 15.79 8.34
N TYR A 193 2.56 14.61 8.79
CA TYR A 193 1.27 14.43 9.44
C TYR A 193 1.30 13.27 10.44
N LEU A 194 0.79 13.52 11.64
CA LEU A 194 0.66 12.55 12.72
C LEU A 194 -0.73 12.67 13.34
N LEU A 195 -1.49 11.57 13.28
CA LEU A 195 -2.78 11.42 13.96
C LEU A 195 -2.76 10.12 14.74
N ILE A 196 -3.02 10.21 16.03
CA ILE A 196 -3.07 9.08 16.95
C ILE A 196 -4.35 9.21 17.77
N GLU A 197 -5.24 8.24 17.64
CA GLU A 197 -6.48 8.18 18.39
C GLU A 197 -6.66 6.82 19.07
N PRO A 198 -7.03 6.78 20.35
CA PRO A 198 -7.40 5.52 21.00
C PRO A 198 -8.76 5.05 20.47
N LEU A 199 -8.86 3.74 20.20
CA LEU A 199 -10.15 3.10 19.93
C LEU A 199 -10.95 3.03 21.23
N GLN A 200 -12.06 3.76 21.30
CA GLN A 200 -12.97 3.73 22.43
C GLN A 200 -13.94 2.56 22.27
N PHE A 201 -13.92 1.62 23.21
CA PHE A 201 -14.99 0.62 23.35
C PHE A 201 -16.18 1.31 24.03
N GLN A 202 -17.30 1.44 23.32
CA GLN A 202 -18.58 1.87 23.89
C GLN A 202 -19.28 0.71 24.61
#